data_AF-A0A1E1W508-F1
#
_entry.id   AF-A0A1E1W508-F1
#
_cell.length_a   1.000
_cell.length_b   1.000
_cell.length_c   1.000
_cell.angle_alpha   90.00
_cell.angle_beta   90.00
_cell.angle_gamma   90.00
#
_symmetry.space_group_name_H-M   'P 1'
#
loop_
_entity.id
_entity.type
_entity.pdbx_description
1 polymer ?
#
loop_
_entity_poly.entity_id
_entity_poly.type
_entity_poly.pdbx_seq_one_letter_code
_entity_poly.pdbx_strand_id
1 'polypeptide(L)'
;EEMQFIASERGKKLLLYSGYKYSLHKKNKNGTVTWRCTKRGECATSITVNDNNVVMRQPNHVCNPEFMKLEADKCFDNMKLAVTNNFEPIPKIFEKIEQDFIELNGESSLSELPI
;
A
#
# COMPACT_ATOMS: atom_id res chain seq x y z
N GLU A 1 -7.54 1.92 13.99
CA GLU A 1 -7.16 2.04 12.56
C GLU A 1 -5.65 1.87 12.46
N GLU A 2 -5.16 1.03 11.54
CA GLU A 2 -3.73 0.74 11.43
C GLU A 2 -3.03 1.79 10.55
N MET A 3 -1.85 2.23 10.97
CA MET A 3 -1.02 3.17 10.24
C MET A 3 0.03 2.42 9.42
N GLN A 4 0.14 2.75 8.13
CA GLN A 4 1.12 2.11 7.25
C GLN A 4 1.94 3.14 6.48
N PHE A 5 3.23 2.87 6.31
CA PHE A 5 4.12 3.67 5.49
C PHE A 5 4.45 2.94 4.20
N ILE A 6 4.21 3.59 3.07
CA ILE A 6 4.53 3.05 1.75
C ILE A 6 5.49 3.99 1.01
N ALA A 7 6.13 3.50 -0.04
CA ALA A 7 6.82 4.33 -1.01
C ALA A 7 5.86 4.71 -2.14
N SER A 8 5.93 5.93 -2.64
CA SER A 8 5.31 6.27 -3.92
C SER A 8 6.10 5.63 -5.07
N GLU A 9 5.50 5.60 -6.26
CA GLU A 9 6.18 5.17 -7.50
C GLU A 9 7.51 5.92 -7.76
N ARG A 10 7.63 7.15 -7.23
CA ARG A 10 8.85 7.98 -7.32
C ARG A 10 9.75 7.87 -6.09
N GLY A 11 9.55 6.84 -5.26
CA GLY A 11 10.34 6.57 -4.06
C GLY A 11 10.07 7.50 -2.86
N LYS A 12 9.06 8.37 -2.92
CA LYS A 12 8.77 9.29 -1.80
C LYS A 12 7.94 8.58 -0.73
N LYS A 13 8.29 8.78 0.55
CA LYS A 13 7.53 8.21 1.67
C LYS A 13 6.11 8.79 1.71
N LEU A 14 5.12 7.90 1.76
CA LEU A 14 3.71 8.20 1.96
C LEU A 14 3.22 7.51 3.24
N LEU A 15 2.13 8.05 3.77
CA LEU A 15 1.45 7.54 4.94
C LEU A 15 0.02 7.17 4.54
N LEU A 16 -0.39 5.94 4.85
CA LEU A 16 -1.77 5.47 4.73
C LEU A 16 -2.38 5.39 6.12
N TYR A 17 -3.53 6.05 6.29
CA TYR A 17 -4.25 6.04 7.56
C TYR A 17 -5.73 6.40 7.35
N SER A 18 -6.64 5.63 7.95
CA SER A 18 -8.09 5.85 7.90
C SER A 18 -8.65 5.97 6.46
N GLY A 19 -8.13 5.19 5.51
CA GLY A 19 -8.58 5.24 4.11
C GLY A 19 -8.07 6.46 3.31
N TYR A 20 -7.16 7.26 3.87
CA TYR A 20 -6.55 8.39 3.19
C TYR A 20 -5.05 8.19 2.98
N LYS A 21 -4.54 8.82 1.91
CA LYS A 21 -3.13 8.86 1.53
C LYS A 21 -2.56 10.24 1.85
N TYR A 22 -1.43 10.27 2.55
CA TYR A 22 -0.76 11.50 2.95
C TYR A 22 0.69 11.52 2.45
N SER A 23 1.15 12.70 2.07
CA SER A 23 2.54 12.99 1.72
C SER A 23 3.22 13.72 2.86
N LEU A 24 4.52 13.48 3.04
CA LEU A 24 5.32 14.22 4.02
C LEU A 24 5.23 15.72 3.73
N HIS A 25 4.80 16.50 4.73
CA HIS A 25 4.72 17.96 4.61
C HIS A 25 5.85 18.65 5.33
N LYS A 26 6.02 18.39 6.64
CA LYS A 26 7.12 18.95 7.43
C LYS A 26 7.47 18.08 8.62
N LYS A 27 8.73 18.14 9.05
CA LYS A 27 9.18 17.65 10.35
C LYS A 27 9.23 18.85 11.30
N ASN A 28 8.56 18.75 12.44
CA ASN A 28 8.50 19.81 13.44
C ASN A 28 9.66 19.67 14.43
N LYS A 29 10.03 20.77 15.10
CA LYS A 29 11.14 20.80 16.08
C LYS A 29 10.87 19.95 17.33
N ASN A 30 9.61 19.64 17.61
CA ASN A 30 9.15 18.85 18.76
C ASN A 30 9.13 17.34 18.48
N GLY A 31 9.85 16.85 17.46
CA GLY A 31 9.86 15.44 17.04
C GLY A 31 8.68 15.04 16.15
N THR A 32 7.55 15.75 16.21
CA THR A 32 6.38 15.36 15.41
C THR A 32 6.55 15.61 13.91
N VAL A 33 5.88 14.80 13.09
CA VAL A 33 5.85 14.93 11.64
C VAL A 33 4.44 15.25 11.18
N THR A 34 4.29 16.32 10.40
CA THR A 34 3.04 16.67 9.77
C THR A 34 2.97 16.07 8.37
N TRP A 35 1.87 15.38 8.10
CA TRP A 35 1.55 14.70 6.85
C TRP A 35 0.31 15.34 6.24
N ARG A 36 0.38 15.69 4.95
CA ARG A 36 -0.72 16.38 4.24
C ARG A 36 -1.38 15.46 3.24
N CYS A 37 -2.70 15.52 3.15
CA CYS A 37 -3.50 14.75 2.18
C CYS A 37 -2.91 14.90 0.76
N THR A 38 -2.87 13.81 0.00
CA THR A 38 -2.34 13.84 -1.37
C THR A 38 -3.29 14.49 -2.36
N LYS A 39 -4.60 14.54 -2.08
CA LYS A 39 -5.63 15.21 -2.90
C LYS A 39 -5.58 16.73 -2.72
N ARG A 40 -4.43 17.35 -2.95
CA ARG A 40 -4.17 18.78 -2.60
C ARG A 40 -5.08 19.78 -3.30
N GLY A 41 -5.63 19.44 -4.47
CA GLY A 41 -6.59 20.28 -5.19
C GLY A 41 -7.98 20.31 -4.56
N GLU A 42 -8.34 19.27 -3.82
CA GLU A 42 -9.66 19.10 -3.21
C GLU A 42 -9.62 19.21 -1.68
N CYS A 43 -8.49 18.85 -1.06
CA CYS A 43 -8.35 18.69 0.37
C CYS A 43 -7.03 19.30 0.90
N ALA A 44 -7.17 20.20 1.88
CA ALA A 44 -6.05 20.82 2.59
C ALA A 44 -5.71 20.13 3.92
N THR A 45 -6.43 19.08 4.29
CA THR A 45 -6.30 18.41 5.59
C THR A 45 -4.91 17.82 5.77
N SER A 46 -4.38 17.99 6.98
CA SER A 46 -3.09 17.44 7.40
C SER A 46 -3.23 16.82 8.78
N ILE A 47 -2.56 15.69 8.99
CA ILE A 47 -2.46 15.02 10.28
C ILE A 47 -1.06 15.22 10.85
N THR A 48 -0.93 15.15 12.17
CA THR A 48 0.37 15.21 12.85
C THR A 48 0.58 13.92 13.61
N VAL A 49 1.74 13.30 13.40
CA VAL A 49 2.13 12.01 13.96
C VAL A 49 3.37 12.23 14.82
N ASN A 50 3.44 11.64 16.00
CA ASN A 50 4.63 11.70 16.85
C ASN A 50 5.65 10.60 16.51
N ASP A 51 6.79 10.58 17.21
CA ASP A 51 7.84 9.58 16.98
C ASP A 51 7.42 8.14 17.30
N ASN A 52 6.37 7.97 18.11
CA ASN A 52 5.77 6.67 18.44
C ASN A 52 4.69 6.25 17.42
N ASN A 53 4.61 6.90 16.26
CA ASN A 53 3.60 6.67 15.23
C ASN A 53 2.14 6.85 15.70
N VAL A 54 1.91 7.67 16.72
CA VAL A 54 0.57 8.01 17.21
C VAL A 54 0.09 9.30 16.56
N VAL A 55 -1.15 9.29 16.05
CA VAL A 55 -1.80 10.47 15.48
C VAL A 55 -2.21 11.43 16.61
N MET A 56 -1.58 12.59 16.65
CA MET A 56 -1.84 13.64 17.65
C MET A 56 -2.97 14.57 17.24
N ARG A 57 -3.18 14.74 15.93
CA ARG A 57 -4.20 15.62 15.37
C ARG A 57 -4.71 15.06 14.06
N GLN A 58 -6.03 14.92 13.96
CA GLN A 58 -6.75 14.44 12.78
C GLN A 58 -7.96 15.33 12.51
N PRO A 59 -7.82 16.39 11.68
CA PRO A 59 -8.96 17.17 11.23
C PRO A 59 -9.83 16.35 10.25
N ASN A 60 -11.09 16.74 10.09
CA ASN A 60 -11.98 16.13 9.12
C ASN A 60 -11.49 16.34 7.68
N HIS A 61 -11.74 15.35 6.82
CA HIS A 61 -11.50 15.47 5.39
C HIS A 61 -12.75 15.99 4.68
N VAL A 62 -12.52 16.73 3.59
CA VAL A 62 -13.56 17.11 2.64
C VAL A 62 -13.57 16.19 1.41
N CYS A 63 -12.50 15.41 1.21
CA CYS A 63 -12.42 14.41 0.16
C CYS A 63 -12.90 13.04 0.67
N ASN A 64 -13.38 12.19 -0.24
CA ASN A 64 -13.79 10.84 0.10
C ASN A 64 -12.58 9.93 0.38
N PRO A 65 -12.65 9.03 1.39
CA PRO A 65 -11.65 8.01 1.60
C PRO A 65 -11.63 7.01 0.45
N GLU A 66 -10.47 6.43 0.17
CA GLU A 66 -10.23 5.52 -0.96
C GLU A 66 -9.86 4.10 -0.48
N PHE A 67 -10.58 3.56 0.51
CA PHE A 67 -10.27 2.27 1.13
C PHE A 67 -10.00 1.15 0.11
N MET A 68 -10.95 0.89 -0.80
CA MET A 68 -10.79 -0.19 -1.80
C MET A 68 -9.57 0.01 -2.70
N LYS A 69 -9.29 1.24 -3.11
CA LYS A 69 -8.13 1.54 -3.95
C LYS A 69 -6.82 1.34 -3.19
N LEU A 70 -6.76 1.76 -1.93
CA LEU A 70 -5.59 1.54 -1.09
C LEU A 70 -5.31 0.06 -0.85
N GLU A 71 -6.35 -0.75 -0.65
CA GLU A 71 -6.19 -2.21 -0.52
C GLU A 71 -5.72 -2.85 -1.84
N ALA A 72 -6.27 -2.41 -2.98
CA ALA A 72 -5.81 -2.87 -4.29
C ALA A 72 -4.34 -2.49 -4.54
N ASP A 73 -3.95 -1.23 -4.28
CA ASP A 73 -2.57 -0.75 -4.41
C ASP A 73 -1.60 -1.64 -3.60
N LYS A 74 -1.95 -1.97 -2.34
CA LYS A 74 -1.14 -2.87 -1.50
C LYS A 74 -1.00 -4.26 -2.09
N CYS A 75 -2.08 -4.82 -2.64
CA CYS A 75 -2.08 -6.13 -3.26
C CYS A 75 -1.08 -6.17 -4.44
N PHE A 76 -1.13 -5.15 -5.31
CA PHE A 76 -0.19 -5.02 -6.42
C PHE A 76 1.26 -4.82 -5.96
N ASP A 77 1.49 -4.00 -4.93
CA ASP A 77 2.83 -3.80 -4.38
C ASP A 77 3.40 -5.09 -3.78
N ASN A 78 2.57 -5.88 -3.09
CA ASN A 78 2.96 -7.19 -2.59
C ASN A 78 3.30 -8.17 -3.72
N MET A 79 2.51 -8.19 -4.80
CA MET A 79 2.82 -9.01 -5.99
C MET A 79 4.15 -8.61 -6.61
N LYS A 80 4.39 -7.31 -6.81
CA LYS A 80 5.66 -6.80 -7.34
C LYS A 80 6.83 -7.19 -6.43
N LEU A 81 6.68 -7.05 -5.12
CA LEU A 81 7.72 -7.42 -4.15
C LEU A 81 8.02 -8.93 -4.20
N ALA A 82 6.99 -9.77 -4.27
CA ALA A 82 7.13 -11.22 -4.36
C ALA A 82 7.92 -11.64 -5.61
N VAL A 83 7.64 -11.03 -6.77
CA VAL A 83 8.34 -11.31 -8.02
C VAL A 83 9.76 -10.72 -8.03
N THR A 84 9.97 -9.54 -7.44
CA THR A 84 11.28 -8.87 -7.45
C THR A 84 12.28 -9.51 -6.49
N ASN A 85 11.81 -10.07 -5.37
CA ASN A 85 12.66 -10.76 -4.39
C ASN A 85 12.92 -12.23 -4.72
N ASN A 86 12.27 -12.75 -5.76
CA ASN A 86 12.53 -14.09 -6.25
C ASN A 86 13.33 -14.01 -7.56
N PHE A 87 14.65 -14.11 -7.46
CA PHE A 87 15.54 -14.27 -8.62
C PHE A 87 15.46 -15.68 -9.22
N GLU A 88 14.53 -16.52 -8.76
CA GLU A 88 14.26 -17.76 -9.45
C GLU A 88 13.79 -17.48 -10.88
N PRO A 89 14.26 -18.28 -11.85
CA PRO A 89 13.79 -18.18 -13.22
C PRO A 89 12.26 -18.17 -13.26
N ILE A 90 11.68 -17.31 -14.09
CA ILE A 90 10.22 -17.23 -14.34
C ILE A 90 9.58 -18.63 -14.49
N PRO A 91 10.20 -19.61 -15.17
CA PRO A 91 9.69 -20.99 -15.21
C PRO A 91 9.49 -21.64 -13.83
N LYS A 92 10.42 -21.48 -12.88
CA LYS A 92 10.29 -22.05 -11.53
C LYS A 92 9.20 -21.36 -10.71
N ILE A 93 9.07 -20.04 -10.86
CA ILE A 93 8.00 -19.28 -10.22
C ILE A 93 6.65 -19.75 -10.74
N PHE A 94 6.54 -19.94 -12.06
CA PHE A 94 5.34 -20.46 -12.70
C PHE A 94 5.00 -21.88 -12.22
N GLU A 95 5.98 -22.79 -12.21
CA GLU A 95 5.81 -24.16 -11.70
C GLU A 95 5.31 -24.19 -10.26
N LYS A 96 5.84 -23.31 -9.39
CA LYS A 96 5.42 -23.24 -7.99
C LYS A 96 3.97 -22.74 -7.85
N ILE A 97 3.62 -21.69 -8.59
CA ILE A 97 2.25 -21.16 -8.60
C ILE A 97 1.27 -22.20 -9.16
N GLU A 98 1.67 -22.93 -10.19
CA GLU A 98 0.87 -24.00 -10.78
C GLU A 98 0.68 -25.16 -9.79
N GLN A 99 1.72 -25.56 -9.06
CA GLN A 99 1.60 -26.58 -8.02
C GLN A 99 0.67 -26.14 -6.89
N ASP A 100 0.84 -24.92 -6.36
CA ASP A 100 -0.03 -24.37 -5.32
C ASP A 100 -1.50 -24.33 -5.81
N PHE A 101 -1.73 -24.02 -7.09
CA PHE A 101 -3.06 -24.01 -7.70
C PHE A 101 -3.67 -25.42 -7.83
N ILE A 102 -2.89 -26.40 -8.28
CA ILE A 102 -3.32 -27.81 -8.41
C ILE A 102 -3.68 -28.38 -7.02
N GLU A 103 -2.87 -28.10 -6.00
CA GLU A 103 -3.13 -28.57 -4.63
C GLU A 103 -4.40 -27.96 -4.03
N LEU A 104 -4.74 -26.72 -4.37
CA LEU A 104 -5.93 -26.03 -3.87
C LEU A 104 -7.22 -26.42 -4.60
N ASN A 105 -7.15 -26.70 -5.90
CA ASN A 105 -8.34 -26.83 -6.74
C ASN A 105 -8.57 -28.25 -7.30
N GLY A 106 -7.59 -29.15 -7.16
CA GLY A 106 -7.73 -30.55 -7.60
C GLY A 106 -7.84 -30.73 -9.12
N GLU A 107 -7.53 -29.70 -9.91
CA GLU A 107 -7.55 -29.73 -11.38
C GLU A 107 -6.13 -29.79 -11.97
N SER A 108 -6.03 -30.29 -13.20
CA SER A 108 -4.82 -30.85 -13.82
C SER A 108 -3.77 -29.85 -14.34
N SER A 109 -4.12 -28.60 -14.61
CA SER A 109 -3.16 -27.53 -15.00
C SER A 109 -3.85 -26.18 -15.15
N LEU A 110 -3.11 -25.10 -14.87
CA LEU A 110 -3.55 -23.71 -15.13
C LEU A 110 -3.82 -23.41 -16.61
N SER A 111 -3.22 -24.20 -17.51
CA SER A 111 -3.36 -24.08 -18.96
C SER A 111 -4.72 -24.52 -19.51
N GLU A 112 -5.52 -25.22 -18.69
CA GLU A 112 -6.85 -25.71 -19.06
C GLU A 112 -7.97 -24.75 -18.64
N LEU A 113 -7.63 -23.64 -17.97
CA LEU A 113 -8.60 -22.62 -17.61
C LEU A 113 -9.08 -21.86 -18.86
N PRO A 114 -10.40 -21.66 -19.03
CA PRO A 114 -10.92 -20.91 -20.16
C PRO A 114 -10.44 -19.45 -20.11
N ILE A 115 -9.83 -19.01 -21.22
CA ILE A 115 -9.34 -17.64 -21.44
C ILE A 115 -10.53 -16.68 -21.68
#